data_AF-A0A7J8M9Y9-F1
#
_entry.id   AF-A0A7J8M9Y9-F1
#
_cell.length_a   1.000
_cell.length_b   1.000
_cell.length_c   1.000
_cell.angle_alpha   90.00
_cell.angle_beta   90.00
_cell.angle_gamma   90.00
#
_symmetry.space_group_name_H-M   'P 1'
#
loop_
_entity.id
_entity.type
_entity.pdbx_description
1 polymer ?
#
loop_
_entity_poly.entity_id
_entity_poly.type
_entity_poly.pdbx_seq_one_letter_code
_entity_poly.pdbx_strand_id
1 'polypeptide(L)'
;MAEIGKTLLESGWLAARSTEVELTGSQLTTTHPPTGPTSPWMEAVVPGTVLATLVKNKVVADPFYGLENEMIIDIADSGREYYTFWFFTKFQCKLSGAQHLDLNFRAINYSAEVYLNGHKMVLPKGMFRRHSLEVTDILNPDGENLLAVLVHPPDHPGRIPPEGGQGGDHEIGKDVATQYVEGWDWIAPVR
;
A
#
# COMPACT_ATOMS: atom_id res chain seq x y z
N MET A 1 -30.69 17.69 7.90
CA MET A 1 -29.32 18.11 7.55
C MET A 1 -28.49 16.85 7.53
N ALA A 2 -27.81 16.57 6.43
CA ALA A 2 -27.00 15.36 6.31
C ALA A 2 -25.70 15.59 7.07
N GLU A 3 -25.38 14.72 8.03
CA GLU A 3 -24.17 14.88 8.82
C GLU A 3 -22.94 14.75 7.93
N ILE A 4 -22.09 15.78 8.01
CA ILE A 4 -20.73 15.75 7.47
C ILE A 4 -19.91 14.91 8.45
N GLY A 5 -19.32 13.82 7.96
CA GLY A 5 -18.58 12.88 8.79
C GLY A 5 -17.29 12.41 8.14
N LYS A 6 -16.43 11.77 8.95
CA LYS A 6 -15.24 11.07 8.47
C LYS A 6 -15.39 9.61 8.83
N THR A 7 -15.25 8.75 7.83
CA THR A 7 -15.18 7.30 8.03
C THR A 7 -13.75 6.86 7.82
N LEU A 8 -13.18 6.17 8.80
CA LEU A 8 -11.85 5.58 8.67
C LEU A 8 -11.98 4.22 7.97
N LEU A 9 -11.20 4.04 6.90
CA LEU A 9 -11.06 2.75 6.22
C LEU A 9 -9.80 2.06 6.76
N GLU A 10 -9.89 1.47 7.95
CA GLU A 10 -8.76 0.83 8.66
C GLU A 10 -8.93 -0.68 8.86
N SER A 11 -10.04 -1.26 8.38
CA SER A 11 -10.31 -2.69 8.49
C SER A 11 -10.88 -3.26 7.19
N GLY A 12 -10.91 -4.59 7.08
CA GLY A 12 -11.43 -5.28 5.91
C GLY A 12 -10.57 -5.13 4.64
N TRP A 13 -9.33 -4.68 4.76
CA TRP A 13 -8.41 -4.59 3.65
C TRP A 13 -7.82 -5.96 3.31
N LEU A 14 -7.73 -6.24 2.02
CA LEU A 14 -6.99 -7.36 1.45
C LEU A 14 -5.74 -6.85 0.75
N ALA A 15 -4.70 -7.66 0.71
CA ALA A 15 -3.50 -7.37 -0.07
C ALA A 15 -3.06 -8.59 -0.89
N ALA A 16 -2.44 -8.32 -2.03
CA ALA A 16 -1.81 -9.33 -2.87
C ALA A 16 -0.63 -8.69 -3.62
N ARG A 17 0.42 -9.48 -3.89
CA ARG A 17 1.54 -9.01 -4.70
C ARG A 17 1.05 -8.73 -6.12
N SER A 18 1.51 -7.64 -6.74
CA SER A 18 1.06 -7.25 -8.08
C SER A 18 1.31 -8.34 -9.13
N THR A 19 2.45 -9.02 -9.04
CA THR A 19 2.85 -10.08 -9.98
C THR A 19 2.03 -11.36 -9.86
N GLU A 20 1.22 -11.51 -8.82
CA GLU A 20 0.34 -12.67 -8.60
C GLU A 20 -1.11 -12.38 -9.01
N VAL A 21 -1.40 -11.15 -9.44
CA VAL A 21 -2.74 -10.69 -9.84
C VAL A 21 -2.73 -10.28 -11.30
N GLU A 22 -3.29 -11.12 -12.17
CA GLU A 22 -3.41 -10.84 -13.62
C GLU A 22 -4.53 -9.82 -13.95
N LEU A 23 -5.29 -9.39 -12.95
CA LEU A 23 -6.41 -8.45 -13.09
C LEU A 23 -5.95 -7.00 -13.04
N THR A 24 -6.57 -6.16 -13.87
CA THR A 24 -6.40 -4.71 -13.79
C THR A 24 -7.14 -4.11 -12.58
N GLY A 25 -6.70 -2.95 -12.11
CA GLY A 25 -7.39 -2.22 -11.03
C GLY A 25 -8.86 -1.91 -11.36
N SER A 26 -9.18 -1.66 -12.64
CA SER A 26 -10.57 -1.49 -13.07
C SER A 26 -11.37 -2.78 -12.95
N GLN A 27 -10.81 -3.95 -13.29
CA GLN A 27 -11.49 -5.24 -13.11
C GLN A 27 -11.69 -5.57 -11.64
N LEU A 28 -10.68 -5.34 -10.79
CA LEU A 28 -10.77 -5.52 -9.34
C LEU A 28 -11.88 -4.67 -8.71
N THR A 29 -12.17 -3.51 -9.28
CA THR A 29 -13.17 -2.56 -8.77
C THR A 29 -14.48 -2.56 -9.56
N THR A 30 -14.72 -3.57 -10.41
CA THR A 30 -15.98 -3.70 -11.17
C THR A 30 -16.46 -5.15 -11.29
N THR A 31 -15.70 -5.98 -11.99
CA THR A 31 -16.16 -7.30 -12.49
C THR A 31 -15.61 -8.48 -11.67
N HIS A 32 -14.43 -8.31 -11.07
CA HIS A 32 -13.71 -9.36 -10.37
C HIS A 32 -13.15 -8.88 -9.02
N PRO A 33 -14.00 -8.34 -8.11
CA PRO A 33 -13.52 -7.99 -6.78
C PRO A 33 -13.09 -9.23 -6.00
N PRO A 34 -11.97 -9.20 -5.28
CA PRO A 34 -11.61 -10.27 -4.36
C PRO A 34 -12.65 -10.36 -3.24
N THR A 35 -13.04 -11.58 -2.90
CA THR A 35 -14.14 -11.85 -1.97
C THR A 35 -13.68 -12.14 -0.54
N GLY A 36 -12.39 -12.34 -0.32
CA GLY A 36 -11.81 -12.62 0.99
C GLY A 36 -10.31 -12.95 0.94
N PRO A 37 -9.70 -13.30 2.09
CA PRO A 37 -8.29 -13.64 2.19
C PRO A 37 -8.04 -15.07 1.67
N THR A 38 -8.15 -15.25 0.36
CA THR A 38 -7.83 -16.50 -0.34
C THR A 38 -6.77 -16.22 -1.38
N SER A 39 -5.75 -17.09 -1.44
CA SER A 39 -4.58 -16.96 -2.32
C SER A 39 -4.97 -16.48 -3.73
N PRO A 40 -4.33 -15.42 -4.27
CA PRO A 40 -3.14 -14.74 -3.72
C PRO A 40 -3.46 -13.65 -2.67
N TRP A 41 -4.74 -13.41 -2.37
CA TRP A 41 -5.15 -12.37 -1.43
C TRP A 41 -5.02 -12.82 0.02
N MET A 42 -4.56 -11.91 0.86
CA MET A 42 -4.40 -12.10 2.30
C MET A 42 -4.95 -10.88 3.05
N GLU A 43 -5.14 -10.99 4.37
CA GLU A 43 -5.59 -9.84 5.15
C GLU A 43 -4.49 -8.78 5.26
N ALA A 44 -4.77 -7.55 4.85
CA ALA A 44 -3.82 -6.46 4.95
C ALA A 44 -3.81 -5.81 6.35
N VAL A 45 -2.70 -5.17 6.68
CA VAL A 45 -2.58 -4.29 7.85
C VAL A 45 -2.62 -2.84 7.36
N VAL A 46 -3.68 -2.10 7.72
CA VAL A 46 -3.87 -0.68 7.36
C VAL A 46 -4.36 0.09 8.60
N PRO A 47 -3.62 1.11 9.08
CA PRO A 47 -2.31 1.55 8.62
C PRO A 47 -1.22 0.50 8.90
N GLY A 48 -0.28 0.33 7.97
CA GLY A 48 0.79 -0.67 8.06
C GLY A 48 1.74 -0.64 6.86
N THR A 49 2.55 -1.70 6.73
CA THR A 49 3.48 -1.91 5.60
C THR A 49 3.20 -3.23 4.90
N VAL A 50 3.74 -3.39 3.69
CA VAL A 50 3.77 -4.69 3.00
C VAL A 50 4.43 -5.74 3.89
N LEU A 51 5.58 -5.42 4.50
CA LEU A 51 6.28 -6.32 5.42
C LEU A 51 5.41 -6.75 6.61
N ALA A 52 4.74 -5.81 7.29
CA ALA A 52 3.85 -6.13 8.41
C ALA A 52 2.67 -7.02 7.97
N THR A 53 2.16 -6.81 6.75
CA THR A 53 1.13 -7.66 6.16
C THR A 53 1.65 -9.08 5.90
N LEU A 54 2.85 -9.22 5.35
CA LEU A 54 3.48 -10.53 5.12
C LEU A 54 3.75 -11.27 6.44
N VAL A 55 4.25 -10.58 7.47
CA VAL A 55 4.47 -11.14 8.81
C VAL A 55 3.15 -11.58 9.45
N LYS A 56 2.10 -10.73 9.44
CA LYS A 56 0.78 -11.07 9.99
C LYS A 56 0.23 -12.38 9.39
N ASN A 57 0.42 -12.55 8.09
CA ASN A 57 -0.06 -13.74 7.35
C ASN A 57 0.95 -14.89 7.33
N LYS A 58 2.07 -14.78 8.08
CA LYS A 58 3.12 -15.81 8.20
C LYS A 58 3.76 -16.18 6.85
N VAL A 59 3.78 -15.25 5.90
CA VAL A 59 4.46 -15.41 4.61
C VAL A 59 5.97 -15.24 4.77
N VAL A 60 6.37 -14.38 5.72
CA VAL A 60 7.76 -14.21 6.17
C VAL A 60 7.81 -14.29 7.69
N ALA A 61 8.99 -14.60 8.24
CA ALA A 61 9.22 -14.62 9.68
C ALA A 61 9.24 -13.20 10.27
N ASP A 62 9.12 -13.10 11.60
CA ASP A 62 9.26 -11.82 12.31
C ASP A 62 10.72 -11.36 12.23
N PRO A 63 11.03 -10.25 11.54
CA PRO A 63 12.40 -9.80 11.35
C PRO A 63 13.11 -9.41 12.66
N PHE A 64 12.38 -9.19 13.76
CA PHE A 64 13.01 -8.80 15.02
C PHE A 64 13.41 -9.98 15.90
N TYR A 65 13.18 -11.22 15.46
CA TYR A 65 13.59 -12.41 16.20
C TYR A 65 14.87 -13.03 15.63
N GLY A 66 15.88 -13.23 16.48
CA GLY A 66 17.12 -13.93 16.09
C GLY A 66 17.81 -13.28 14.87
N LEU A 67 17.94 -14.07 13.80
CA LEU A 67 18.51 -13.65 12.50
C LEU A 67 17.46 -13.70 11.38
N GLU A 68 16.17 -13.70 11.71
CA GLU A 68 15.10 -13.81 10.72
C GLU A 68 15.03 -12.58 9.80
N ASN A 69 15.63 -11.45 10.19
CA ASN A 69 15.82 -10.32 9.30
C ASN A 69 16.77 -10.60 8.13
N GLU A 70 17.54 -11.69 8.14
CA GLU A 70 18.44 -12.11 7.05
C GLU A 70 17.77 -13.11 6.07
N MET A 71 16.50 -13.43 6.30
CA MET A 71 15.72 -14.39 5.52
C MET A 71 14.71 -13.71 4.58
N ILE A 72 14.66 -12.38 4.54
CA ILE A 72 13.62 -11.60 3.84
C ILE A 72 14.27 -10.88 2.67
N ILE A 73 14.23 -11.51 1.49
CA ILE A 73 14.87 -11.02 0.27
C ILE A 73 14.81 -9.49 0.09
N ASP A 74 15.97 -8.85 0.08
CA ASP A 74 16.02 -7.39 -0.10
C ASP A 74 15.45 -6.93 -1.45
N ILE A 75 14.94 -5.70 -1.48
CA ILE A 75 14.39 -5.08 -2.69
C ILE A 75 15.45 -4.83 -3.77
N ALA A 76 16.72 -4.65 -3.40
CA ALA A 76 17.83 -4.51 -4.34
C ALA A 76 18.10 -5.79 -5.14
N ASP A 77 17.71 -6.95 -4.60
CA ASP A 77 17.92 -8.26 -5.23
C ASP A 77 16.63 -8.81 -5.86
N SER A 78 15.47 -8.63 -5.22
CA SER A 78 14.17 -9.04 -5.75
C SER A 78 13.61 -8.10 -6.83
N GLY A 79 14.04 -6.83 -6.80
CA GLY A 79 13.48 -5.76 -7.62
C GLY A 79 12.17 -5.20 -7.05
N ARG A 80 11.84 -3.97 -7.46
CA ARG A 80 10.69 -3.22 -6.93
C ARG A 80 9.35 -3.95 -7.08
N GLU A 81 9.16 -4.63 -8.21
CA GLU A 81 7.90 -5.33 -8.49
C GLU A 81 7.57 -6.44 -7.48
N TYR A 82 8.58 -7.05 -6.86
CA TYR A 82 8.35 -8.04 -5.81
C TYR A 82 7.63 -7.46 -4.58
N TYR A 83 7.82 -6.15 -4.33
CA TYR A 83 7.20 -5.39 -3.25
C TYR A 83 6.14 -4.39 -3.72
N THR A 84 5.74 -4.44 -5.00
CA THR A 84 4.56 -3.75 -5.50
C THR A 84 3.32 -4.55 -5.12
N PHE A 85 2.38 -3.94 -4.39
CA PHE A 85 1.23 -4.65 -3.82
C PHE A 85 -0.09 -3.95 -4.15
N TRP A 86 -1.09 -4.75 -4.48
CA TRP A 86 -2.48 -4.34 -4.44
C TRP A 86 -2.95 -4.31 -2.99
N PHE A 87 -3.69 -3.27 -2.64
CA PHE A 87 -4.52 -3.18 -1.44
C PHE A 87 -5.96 -2.96 -1.88
N PHE A 88 -6.88 -3.80 -1.42
CA PHE A 88 -8.28 -3.74 -1.81
C PHE A 88 -9.18 -3.63 -0.58
N THR A 89 -10.20 -2.78 -0.65
CA THR A 89 -11.28 -2.74 0.34
C THR A 89 -12.58 -2.33 -0.33
N LYS A 90 -13.66 -2.39 0.45
CA LYS A 90 -14.98 -1.96 0.03
C LYS A 90 -15.64 -1.13 1.13
N PHE A 91 -16.43 -0.16 0.73
CA PHE A 91 -17.14 0.70 1.68
C PHE A 91 -18.50 1.13 1.14
N GLN A 92 -19.38 1.53 2.04
CA GLN A 92 -20.66 2.14 1.68
C GLN A 92 -20.60 3.62 1.99
N CYS A 93 -21.07 4.44 1.06
CA CYS A 93 -21.21 5.88 1.26
C CYS A 93 -22.44 6.35 0.49
N LYS A 94 -23.43 6.87 1.23
CA LYS A 94 -24.62 7.49 0.65
C LYS A 94 -24.51 8.99 0.80
N LEU A 95 -24.44 9.69 -0.32
CA LEU A 95 -24.49 11.15 -0.36
C LEU A 95 -25.94 11.62 -0.43
N SER A 96 -26.20 12.84 0.06
CA SER A 96 -27.51 13.47 -0.02
C SER A 96 -27.39 14.96 -0.31
N GLY A 97 -28.31 15.48 -1.13
CA GLY A 97 -28.29 16.89 -1.52
C GLY A 97 -27.00 17.29 -2.23
N ALA A 98 -26.34 18.35 -1.75
CA ALA A 98 -25.10 18.89 -2.28
C ALA A 98 -23.85 18.43 -1.49
N GLN A 99 -23.89 17.22 -0.93
CA GLN A 99 -22.72 16.64 -0.27
C GLN A 99 -21.68 16.17 -1.29
N HIS A 100 -20.42 16.31 -0.92
CA HIS A 100 -19.28 15.81 -1.67
C HIS A 100 -18.47 14.82 -0.83
N LEU A 101 -17.76 13.91 -1.49
CA LEU A 101 -16.84 12.98 -0.85
C LEU A 101 -15.41 13.17 -1.33
N ASP A 102 -14.50 13.37 -0.38
CA ASP A 102 -13.07 13.26 -0.61
C ASP A 102 -12.52 11.95 -0.02
N LEU A 103 -11.81 11.16 -0.84
CA LEU A 103 -10.93 10.09 -0.35
C LEU A 103 -9.59 10.68 0.09
N ASN A 104 -9.28 10.49 1.37
CA ASN A 104 -8.11 11.09 2.01
C ASN A 104 -7.05 10.04 2.38
N PHE A 105 -5.90 10.09 1.70
CA PHE A 105 -4.73 9.30 2.04
C PHE A 105 -3.77 10.15 2.87
N ARG A 106 -3.59 9.79 4.14
CA ARG A 106 -2.71 10.55 5.05
C ARG A 106 -1.23 10.37 4.74
N ALA A 107 -0.86 9.22 4.17
CA ALA A 107 0.46 8.91 3.65
C ALA A 107 0.35 7.67 2.75
N ILE A 108 1.21 7.61 1.72
CA ILE A 108 1.48 6.41 0.93
C ILE A 108 3.00 6.34 0.75
N ASN A 109 3.59 5.18 1.01
CA ASN A 109 5.00 4.94 0.76
C ASN A 109 5.17 3.95 -0.41
N TYR A 110 5.53 4.36 -1.63
CA TYR A 110 5.98 5.70 -2.04
C TYR A 110 5.10 6.38 -3.08
N SER A 111 4.54 5.61 -4.00
CA SER A 111 3.60 6.11 -5.01
C SER A 111 2.47 5.11 -5.21
N ALA A 112 1.33 5.57 -5.72
CA ALA A 112 0.21 4.67 -5.93
C ALA A 112 -0.70 5.05 -7.08
N GLU A 113 -1.32 4.02 -7.63
CA GLU A 113 -2.49 4.13 -8.49
C GLU A 113 -3.72 3.75 -7.69
N VAL A 114 -4.72 4.62 -7.67
CA VAL A 114 -5.99 4.42 -6.96
C VAL A 114 -7.06 4.15 -7.98
N TYR A 115 -7.80 3.08 -7.78
CA TYR A 115 -8.95 2.69 -8.59
C TYR A 115 -10.18 2.70 -7.68
N LEU A 116 -11.20 3.44 -8.08
CA LEU A 116 -12.51 3.44 -7.42
C LEU A 116 -13.58 3.18 -8.47
N ASN A 117 -14.34 2.09 -8.30
CA ASN A 117 -15.44 1.71 -9.19
C ASN A 117 -15.05 1.73 -10.70
N GLY A 118 -13.83 1.29 -11.03
CA GLY A 118 -13.31 1.28 -12.40
C GLY A 118 -12.50 2.51 -12.81
N HIS A 119 -12.59 3.63 -12.08
CA HIS A 119 -11.91 4.89 -12.38
C HIS A 119 -10.51 4.96 -11.78
N LYS A 120 -9.49 5.16 -12.63
CA LYS A 120 -8.09 5.30 -12.22
C LYS A 120 -7.73 6.75 -11.89
N MET A 121 -7.03 6.94 -10.79
CA MET A 121 -6.38 8.18 -10.36
C MET A 121 -4.94 7.86 -9.96
N VAL A 122 -3.98 8.73 -10.26
CA VAL A 122 -2.57 8.52 -9.90
C VAL A 122 -2.18 9.52 -8.82
N LEU A 123 -1.63 9.03 -7.71
CA LEU A 123 -1.14 9.87 -6.64
C LEU A 123 0.28 10.37 -6.95
N PRO A 124 0.58 11.66 -6.74
CA PRO A 124 1.95 12.15 -6.75
C PRO A 124 2.85 11.41 -5.75
N LYS A 125 4.13 11.20 -6.09
CA LYS A 125 5.06 10.47 -5.24
C LYS A 125 5.47 11.26 -3.98
N GLY A 126 5.75 10.58 -2.88
CA GLY A 126 6.25 11.19 -1.65
C GLY A 126 5.66 10.60 -0.37
N MET A 127 6.47 9.95 0.47
CA MET A 127 6.02 9.33 1.72
C MET A 127 5.34 10.32 2.68
N PHE A 128 5.82 11.56 2.71
CA PHE A 128 5.32 12.61 3.62
C PHE A 128 4.16 13.43 3.03
N ARG A 129 3.70 13.11 1.81
CA ARG A 129 2.59 13.83 1.18
C ARG A 129 1.25 13.29 1.66
N ARG A 130 0.31 14.21 1.85
CA ARG A 130 -1.11 13.91 2.03
C ARG A 130 -1.82 14.06 0.70
N HIS A 131 -2.74 13.17 0.41
CA HIS A 131 -3.55 13.21 -0.81
C HIS A 131 -5.02 13.29 -0.45
N SER A 132 -5.75 14.12 -1.19
CA SER A 132 -7.20 14.24 -1.12
C SER A 132 -7.71 14.16 -2.55
N LEU A 133 -8.58 13.21 -2.82
CA LEU A 133 -9.19 12.98 -4.13
C LEU A 133 -10.69 13.21 -4.00
N GLU A 134 -11.21 14.18 -4.72
CA GLU A 134 -12.65 14.40 -4.85
C GLU A 134 -13.22 13.27 -5.73
N VAL A 135 -14.19 12.52 -5.21
CA VAL A 135 -14.70 11.29 -5.85
C VAL A 135 -16.23 11.25 -5.94
N THR A 136 -16.91 12.38 -5.73
CA THR A 136 -18.39 12.44 -5.70
C THR A 136 -19.01 11.81 -6.95
N ASP A 137 -18.49 12.14 -8.13
CA ASP A 137 -19.07 11.73 -9.42
C ASP A 137 -18.83 10.25 -9.78
N ILE A 138 -17.94 9.57 -9.07
CA ILE A 138 -17.58 8.16 -9.34
C ILE A 138 -18.11 7.19 -8.28
N LEU A 139 -18.78 7.71 -7.25
CA LEU A 139 -19.41 6.88 -6.23
C LEU A 139 -20.61 6.11 -6.77
N ASN A 140 -20.82 4.94 -6.18
CA ASN A 140 -22.06 4.20 -6.23
C ASN A 140 -22.86 4.50 -4.95
N PRO A 141 -23.82 5.44 -4.97
CA PRO A 141 -24.53 5.91 -3.77
C PRO A 141 -25.54 4.89 -3.23
N ASP A 142 -26.01 3.97 -4.09
CA ASP A 142 -27.03 2.96 -3.75
C ASP A 142 -26.41 1.57 -3.53
N GLY A 143 -25.08 1.47 -3.51
CA GLY A 143 -24.38 0.19 -3.42
C GLY A 143 -23.01 0.27 -2.77
N GLU A 144 -22.27 -0.81 -2.96
CA GLU A 144 -20.90 -0.92 -2.47
C GLU A 144 -19.94 -0.18 -3.41
N ASN A 145 -18.98 0.51 -2.82
CA ASN A 145 -17.88 1.17 -3.51
C ASN A 145 -16.63 0.32 -3.35
N LEU A 146 -15.99 0.00 -4.46
CA LEU A 146 -14.85 -0.90 -4.51
C LEU A 146 -13.59 -0.07 -4.74
N LEU A 147 -12.64 -0.17 -3.82
CA LEU A 147 -11.40 0.59 -3.81
C LEU A 147 -10.21 -0.35 -3.94
N ALA A 148 -9.40 -0.18 -4.98
CA ALA A 148 -8.11 -0.85 -5.12
C ALA A 148 -6.99 0.21 -5.19
N VAL A 149 -5.89 -0.04 -4.51
CA VAL A 149 -4.72 0.83 -4.48
C VAL A 149 -3.49 -0.01 -4.81
N LEU A 150 -2.86 0.25 -5.95
CA LEU A 150 -1.58 -0.36 -6.30
C LEU A 150 -0.47 0.51 -5.74
N VAL A 151 0.22 0.04 -4.70
CA VAL A 151 1.31 0.76 -4.03
C VAL A 151 2.65 0.27 -4.57
N HIS A 152 3.47 1.22 -5.01
CA HIS A 152 4.81 0.98 -5.52
C HIS A 152 5.86 1.43 -4.49
N PRO A 153 6.94 0.65 -4.29
CA PRO A 153 8.08 1.08 -3.48
C PRO A 153 8.74 2.36 -4.01
N PRO A 154 9.66 2.97 -3.23
CA PRO A 154 10.55 4.03 -3.71
C PRO A 154 11.21 3.67 -5.06
N ASP A 155 11.48 4.68 -5.89
CA ASP A 155 12.12 4.49 -7.20
C ASP A 155 13.60 4.12 -7.08
N HIS A 156 14.24 4.60 -6.03
CA HIS A 156 15.65 4.40 -5.70
C HIS A 156 15.76 3.77 -4.30
N PRO A 157 15.37 2.49 -4.11
CA PRO A 157 15.39 1.89 -2.79
C PRO A 157 16.81 1.65 -2.23
N GLY A 158 17.84 1.75 -3.10
CA GLY A 158 19.24 1.54 -2.76
C GLY A 158 19.62 0.07 -2.63
N ARG A 159 20.75 -0.15 -1.98
CA ARG A 159 21.34 -1.46 -1.70
C ARG A 159 22.12 -1.38 -0.40
N ILE A 160 21.97 -2.41 0.42
CA ILE A 160 22.73 -2.57 1.65
C ILE A 160 24.12 -3.16 1.32
N PRO A 161 25.23 -2.48 1.65
CA PRO A 161 26.57 -3.03 1.45
C PRO A 161 26.81 -4.32 2.27
N PRO A 162 27.65 -5.26 1.80
CA PRO A 162 27.98 -6.47 2.56
C PRO A 162 28.59 -6.17 3.94
N GLU A 163 29.44 -5.15 4.02
CA GLU A 163 30.07 -4.65 5.25
C GLU A 163 29.10 -3.91 6.19
N GLY A 164 27.86 -3.67 5.75
CA GLY A 164 26.89 -2.81 6.43
C GLY A 164 27.22 -1.33 6.26
N GLY A 165 26.68 -0.49 7.14
CA GLY A 165 26.88 0.95 7.09
C GLY A 165 25.69 1.73 7.63
N GLN A 166 25.84 3.05 7.72
CA GLN A 166 24.72 3.94 8.06
C GLN A 166 23.98 4.28 6.77
N GLY A 167 22.76 3.78 6.59
CA GLY A 167 21.89 4.18 5.48
C GLY A 167 22.25 3.59 4.12
N GLY A 168 22.71 2.34 4.09
CA GLY A 168 22.96 1.61 2.84
C GLY A 168 23.96 2.30 1.91
N ASP A 169 23.61 2.40 0.63
CA ASP A 169 24.35 3.15 -0.39
C ASP A 169 23.84 4.60 -0.57
N HIS A 170 22.88 5.01 0.26
CA HIS A 170 22.22 6.32 0.27
C HIS A 170 21.39 6.67 -0.96
N GLU A 171 21.15 5.74 -1.89
CA GLU A 171 20.31 6.02 -3.06
C GLU A 171 18.88 6.38 -2.67
N ILE A 172 18.39 5.86 -1.52
CA ILE A 172 17.08 6.24 -0.95
C ILE A 172 16.93 7.75 -0.73
N GLY A 173 18.04 8.48 -0.55
CA GLY A 173 18.06 9.93 -0.42
C GLY A 173 17.60 10.69 -1.66
N LYS A 174 17.53 10.04 -2.83
CA LYS A 174 16.97 10.62 -4.07
C LYS A 174 15.44 10.71 -4.03
N ASP A 175 14.80 9.88 -3.21
CA ASP A 175 13.35 9.87 -3.03
C ASP A 175 12.93 10.60 -1.76
N VAL A 176 11.68 11.06 -1.70
CA VAL A 176 11.11 11.67 -0.49
C VAL A 176 10.57 10.58 0.43
N ALA A 177 11.49 9.80 0.98
CA ALA A 177 11.22 8.65 1.84
C ALA A 177 12.08 8.68 3.12
N THR A 178 11.73 7.84 4.09
CA THR A 178 12.53 7.64 5.30
C THR A 178 13.87 6.99 4.96
N GLN A 179 14.98 7.59 5.37
CA GLN A 179 16.33 7.18 4.92
C GLN A 179 16.92 5.98 5.67
N TYR A 180 16.49 5.69 6.90
CA TYR A 180 17.07 4.59 7.68
C TYR A 180 16.60 3.19 7.23
N VAL A 181 15.75 3.10 6.19
CA VAL A 181 15.15 1.82 5.75
C VAL A 181 16.19 0.80 5.26
N GLU A 182 17.36 1.26 4.84
CA GLU A 182 18.53 0.42 4.48
C GLU A 182 19.40 0.07 5.71
N GLY A 183 18.91 0.33 6.93
CA GLY A 183 19.65 0.18 8.19
C GLY A 183 20.36 1.46 8.64
N TRP A 184 20.74 1.49 9.91
CA TRP A 184 21.52 2.56 10.53
C TRP A 184 22.38 2.03 11.68
N ASP A 185 23.16 2.87 12.35
CA ASP A 185 23.99 2.46 13.49
C ASP A 185 23.20 1.93 14.71
N TRP A 186 21.88 2.13 14.73
CA TRP A 186 20.96 1.66 15.78
C TRP A 186 19.90 0.68 15.29
N ILE A 187 19.89 0.31 14.01
CA ILE A 187 18.90 -0.63 13.43
C ILE A 187 19.50 -1.46 12.30
N ALA A 188 19.37 -2.78 12.38
CA ALA A 188 19.77 -3.66 11.30
C ALA A 188 18.79 -3.55 10.12
N PRO A 189 19.28 -3.63 8.87
CA PRO A 189 18.40 -3.77 7.72
C PRO A 189 17.68 -5.13 7.73
N VAL A 190 16.55 -5.18 7.01
CA VAL A 190 15.80 -6.41 6.73
C VAL A 190 16.13 -6.84 5.30
N ARG A 191 16.76 -8.01 5.11
CA ARG A 191 17.30 -8.52 3.84
C ARG A 191 17.34 -10.04 3.74
#